data_AF-A0A2V9T1G2-F1
#
_entry.id   AF-A0A2V9T1G2-F1
#
_cell.length_a   1.000
_cell.length_b   1.000
_cell.length_c   1.000
_cell.angle_alpha   90.00
_cell.angle_beta   90.00
_cell.angle_gamma   90.00
#
_symmetry.space_group_name_H-M   'P 1'
#
loop_
_entity.id
_entity.type
_entity.pdbx_description
1 polymer ?
#
loop_
_entity_poly.entity_id
_entity_poly.type
_entity_poly.pdbx_seq_one_letter_code
_entity_poly.pdbx_strand_id
1 'polypeptide(L)'
;MTTTKEIVPLHGTLRGEGRQRTCSVQATRSSMYEDESTVPVATAYSRCDIVDGDDFPEGDYELEFDGKKVLLTKKGGRYLIRE
;
A
#
# COMPACT_ATOMS: atom_id res chain seq x y z
N MET A 1 -6.11 11.43 22.59
CA MET A 1 -5.58 10.74 21.40
C MET A 1 -6.65 9.86 20.76
N THR A 2 -7.09 10.23 19.56
CA THR A 2 -8.11 9.50 18.81
C THR A 2 -7.45 8.85 17.61
N THR A 3 -7.69 7.56 17.37
CA THR A 3 -7.21 6.87 16.16
C THR A 3 -8.38 6.51 15.28
N THR A 4 -8.41 7.03 14.05
CA THR A 4 -9.39 6.61 13.04
C THR A 4 -8.75 5.59 12.12
N LYS A 5 -9.56 4.62 11.67
CA LYS A 5 -9.16 3.64 10.66
C LYS A 5 -10.14 3.69 9.52
N GLU A 6 -9.63 3.88 8.31
CA GLU A 6 -10.43 3.97 7.10
C GLU A 6 -9.74 3.22 5.97
N ILE A 7 -10.53 2.60 5.11
CA ILE A 7 -10.01 1.96 3.89
C ILE A 7 -9.93 3.05 2.83
N VAL A 8 -8.72 3.31 2.36
CA VAL A 8 -8.47 4.35 1.35
C VAL A 8 -7.91 3.71 0.08
N PRO A 9 -8.45 4.06 -1.10
CA PRO A 9 -7.80 3.73 -2.36
C PRO A 9 -6.59 4.65 -2.54
N LEU A 10 -5.42 4.05 -2.69
CA LEU A 10 -4.16 4.71 -2.98
C LEU A 10 -3.68 4.33 -4.38
N HIS A 11 -2.95 5.23 -5.00
CA HIS A 11 -2.25 4.94 -6.25
C HIS A 11 -0.78 4.69 -5.92
N GLY A 12 -0.27 3.55 -6.35
CA GLY A 12 1.11 3.15 -6.17
C GLY A 12 1.79 2.84 -7.49
N THR A 13 3.11 2.84 -7.48
CA THR A 13 3.94 2.38 -8.59
C THR A 13 4.54 1.04 -8.21
N LEU A 14 4.21 0.00 -8.97
CA LEU A 14 4.80 -1.33 -8.85
C LEU A 14 6.00 -1.43 -9.79
N ARG A 15 7.15 -1.83 -9.26
CA ARG A 15 8.41 -2.03 -9.98
C ARG A 15 8.92 -3.46 -9.74
N GLY A 16 9.34 -4.17 -10.77
CA GLY A 16 9.96 -5.49 -10.63
C GLY A 16 10.12 -6.18 -11.99
N GLU A 17 11.07 -7.11 -12.09
CA GLU A 17 11.37 -7.84 -13.33
C GLU A 17 11.62 -6.93 -14.55
N GLY A 18 12.24 -5.76 -14.33
CA GLY A 18 12.48 -4.75 -15.37
C GLY A 18 11.22 -4.03 -15.88
N ARG A 19 10.06 -4.26 -15.25
CA ARG A 19 8.78 -3.62 -15.56
C ARG A 19 8.40 -2.63 -14.47
N GLN A 20 7.73 -1.56 -14.89
CA GLN A 20 7.14 -0.57 -13.99
C GLN A 20 5.71 -0.28 -14.44
N ARG A 21 4.78 -0.24 -13.49
CA ARG A 21 3.41 0.21 -13.76
C ARG A 21 2.82 0.98 -12.59
N THR A 22 1.84 1.82 -12.87
CA THR A 22 0.93 2.34 -11.85
C THR A 22 -0.14 1.30 -11.53
N CYS A 23 -0.50 1.18 -10.26
CA CYS A 23 -1.52 0.24 -9.79
C CYS A 23 -2.36 0.85 -8.67
N SER A 24 -3.57 0.36 -8.54
CA SER A 24 -4.48 0.73 -7.46
C SER A 24 -4.24 -0.16 -6.23
N VAL A 25 -4.01 0.45 -5.09
CA VAL A 25 -3.71 -0.20 -3.81
C VAL A 25 -4.81 0.16 -2.83
N GLN A 26 -5.48 -0.83 -2.27
CA GLN A 26 -6.40 -0.63 -1.16
C GLN A 26 -5.62 -0.80 0.14
N ALA A 27 -5.50 0.27 0.93
CA ALA A 27 -4.81 0.25 2.20
C ALA A 27 -5.73 0.72 3.34
N THR A 28 -5.54 0.16 4.53
CA THR A 28 -6.16 0.70 5.74
C THR A 28 -5.28 1.80 6.30
N ARG A 29 -5.71 3.05 6.16
CA ARG A 29 -5.05 4.20 6.78
C ARG A 29 -5.49 4.31 8.23
N SER A 30 -4.52 4.37 9.13
CA SER A 30 -4.71 4.66 10.55
C SER A 30 -4.18 6.06 10.84
N SER A 31 -5.06 7.00 11.14
CA SER A 31 -4.71 8.39 11.43
C SER A 31 -4.86 8.66 12.91
N MET A 32 -3.78 9.07 13.57
CA MET A 32 -3.79 9.46 14.99
C MET A 32 -3.93 10.97 15.09
N TYR A 33 -4.85 11.43 15.93
CA TYR A 33 -5.13 12.83 16.20
C TYR A 33 -4.87 13.14 17.67
N GLU A 34 -4.26 14.28 17.93
CA GLU A 34 -4.21 14.87 19.27
C GLU A 34 -5.54 15.63 19.47
N ASP A 35 -6.34 15.10 20.39
CA ASP A 35 -7.65 15.61 20.82
C ASP A 35 -8.57 16.13 19.69
N GLU A 36 -8.73 17.45 19.55
CA GLU A 36 -9.66 18.12 18.62
C GLU A 36 -9.00 18.59 17.31
N SER A 37 -7.77 18.16 17.02
CA SER A 37 -7.11 18.52 15.75
C SER A 37 -7.78 17.87 14.54
N THR A 38 -7.94 18.65 13.48
CA THR A 38 -8.37 18.15 12.15
C THR A 38 -7.20 17.57 11.34
N VAL A 39 -5.96 17.80 11.78
CA VAL A 39 -4.74 17.30 11.14
C VAL A 39 -4.19 16.14 11.98
N PRO A 40 -3.94 14.96 11.37
CA PRO A 40 -3.37 13.84 12.09
C PRO A 40 -1.90 14.08 12.44
N VAL A 41 -1.53 13.81 13.69
CA VAL A 41 -0.14 13.86 14.16
C VAL A 41 0.70 12.68 13.66
N ALA A 42 0.06 11.56 13.34
CA ALA A 42 0.70 10.41 12.72
C ALA A 42 -0.25 9.69 11.77
N THR A 43 0.28 9.20 10.66
CA THR A 43 -0.45 8.35 9.72
C THR A 43 0.34 7.06 9.48
N ALA A 44 -0.32 5.92 9.69
CA ALA A 44 0.20 4.61 9.40
C ALA A 44 -0.69 3.91 8.37
N TYR A 45 -0.10 3.05 7.55
CA TYR A 45 -0.84 2.20 6.62
C TYR A 45 -0.68 0.74 7.02
N SER A 46 -1.74 -0.04 6.86
CA SER A 46 -1.75 -1.47 7.13
C SER A 46 -2.64 -2.16 6.10
N ARG A 47 -2.41 -3.45 5.87
CA ARG A 47 -3.22 -4.28 4.95
C ARG A 47 -3.30 -3.64 3.54
N CYS A 48 -2.15 -3.60 2.87
CA CYS A 48 -2.01 -3.03 1.53
C CYS A 48 -2.23 -4.13 0.49
N ASP A 49 -3.35 -4.07 -0.22
CA ASP A 49 -3.73 -5.05 -1.23
C ASP A 49 -3.78 -4.37 -2.60
N ILE A 50 -3.08 -4.92 -3.60
CA ILE A 50 -3.19 -4.46 -4.99
C ILE A 50 -4.51 -5.01 -5.55
N VAL A 51 -5.44 -4.12 -5.91
CA VAL A 51 -6.76 -4.49 -6.47
C VAL A 51 -6.77 -4.59 -7.99
N ASP A 52 -5.68 -4.13 -8.61
CA ASP A 52 -5.48 -4.08 -10.04
C ASP A 52 -5.10 -5.47 -10.58
N GLY A 53 -5.89 -6.04 -11.49
CA GLY A 53 -5.56 -7.31 -12.13
C GLY A 53 -4.39 -7.16 -13.10
N ASP A 54 -3.43 -8.09 -13.09
CA ASP A 54 -2.30 -8.08 -14.02
C ASP A 54 -1.70 -9.45 -14.30
N ASP A 55 -0.98 -9.49 -15.42
CA ASP A 55 -0.28 -10.66 -15.95
C ASP A 55 1.24 -10.61 -15.65
N PHE A 56 1.65 -9.93 -14.57
CA PHE A 56 3.06 -9.97 -14.18
C PHE A 56 3.46 -11.38 -13.74
N PRO A 57 4.68 -11.82 -14.05
CA PRO A 57 5.15 -13.12 -13.60
C PRO A 57 5.24 -13.19 -12.07
N GLU A 58 5.30 -14.41 -11.53
CA GLU A 58 5.70 -14.59 -10.13
C GLU A 58 7.12 -14.06 -9.92
N GLY A 59 7.37 -13.43 -8.77
CA GLY A 59 8.63 -12.76 -8.53
C GLY A 59 8.56 -11.72 -7.42
N ASP A 60 9.66 -11.00 -7.24
CA ASP A 60 9.78 -9.93 -6.26
C ASP A 60 9.49 -8.57 -6.90
N TYR A 61 8.75 -7.75 -6.18
CA TYR A 61 8.27 -6.45 -6.60
C TYR A 61 8.45 -5.42 -5.50
N GLU A 62 8.71 -4.19 -5.87
CA GLU A 62 8.69 -3.02 -5.01
C GLU A 62 7.44 -2.20 -5.35
N LEU A 63 6.58 -1.99 -4.36
CA LEU A 63 5.45 -1.09 -4.45
C LEU A 63 5.77 0.21 -3.73
N GLU A 64 5.71 1.32 -4.45
CA GLU A 64 5.91 2.67 -3.94
C GLU A 64 4.57 3.42 -3.92
N PHE A 65 4.06 3.79 -2.74
CA PHE A 65 2.83 4.58 -2.59
C PHE A 65 2.97 5.56 -1.42
N ASP A 66 2.41 6.77 -1.54
CA ASP A 66 2.46 7.80 -0.49
C ASP A 66 3.90 8.05 0.06
N GLY A 67 4.91 7.94 -0.80
CA GLY A 67 6.33 8.05 -0.43
C GLY A 67 6.89 6.87 0.38
N LYS A 68 6.09 5.83 0.62
CA LYS A 68 6.51 4.58 1.27
C LYS A 68 6.81 3.52 0.22
N LYS A 69 7.84 2.72 0.50
CA LYS A 69 8.21 1.55 -0.30
C LYS A 69 7.90 0.29 0.47
N VAL A 70 7.24 -0.66 -0.18
CA VAL A 70 6.88 -1.96 0.37
C VAL A 70 7.37 -3.02 -0.59
N LEU A 71 8.11 -4.00 -0.08
CA LEU A 71 8.51 -5.16 -0.85
C LEU A 71 7.36 -6.16 -0.87
N LEU A 72 7.04 -6.64 -2.05
CA LEU A 72 5.97 -7.59 -2.32
C LEU A 72 6.57 -8.78 -3.07
N THR A 73 6.02 -9.97 -2.84
CA THR A 73 6.32 -11.14 -3.66
C THR A 73 5.00 -11.60 -4.30
N LYS A 74 4.97 -11.67 -5.63
CA LYS A 74 3.81 -12.22 -6.37
C LYS A 74 3.90 -13.74 -6.35
N LYS A 75 2.90 -14.39 -5.77
CA LYS A 75 2.77 -15.85 -5.71
C LYS A 75 1.32 -16.28 -5.93
N GLY A 76 1.08 -17.20 -6.86
CA GLY A 76 -0.26 -17.70 -7.18
C GLY A 76 -1.23 -16.60 -7.64
N GLY A 77 -0.73 -15.60 -8.37
CA GLY A 77 -1.52 -14.46 -8.85
C GLY A 77 -1.85 -13.41 -7.79
N ARG A 78 -1.31 -13.52 -6.56
CA ARG A 78 -1.51 -12.55 -5.48
C ARG A 78 -0.19 -11.93 -5.06
N TYR A 79 -0.23 -10.66 -4.67
CA TYR A 79 0.91 -9.96 -4.07
C TYR A 79 0.89 -10.13 -2.55
N LEU A 80 1.96 -10.66 -2.00
CA LEU A 80 2.15 -10.85 -0.56
C LEU A 80 3.19 -9.86 -0.07
N ILE A 81 2.91 -9.15 1.03
CA ILE A 81 3.89 -8.26 1.66
C ILE A 81 5.03 -9.11 2.23
N ARG A 82 6.25 -8.67 1.96
CA ARG A 82 7.47 -9.26 2.48
C ARG A 82 7.93 -8.41 3.66
N GLU A 83 7.75 -8.95 4.87
CA GLU A 83 8.25 -8.37 6.13
C GLU A 83 9.77 -8.54 6.28
#